data_AF-H5WTM3-F1
#
_entry.id   AF-H5WTM3-F1
#
_cell.length_a   1.000
_cell.length_b   1.000
_cell.length_c   1.000
_cell.angle_alpha   90.00
_cell.angle_beta   90.00
_cell.angle_gamma   90.00
#
_symmetry.space_group_name_H-M   'P 1'
#
loop_
_entity.id
_entity.type
_entity.pdbx_description
1 polymer ?
#
loop_
_entity_poly.entity_id
_entity_poly.type
_entity_poly.pdbx_seq_one_letter_code
_entity_poly.pdbx_strand_id
1 'polypeptide(L)'
;MNSIIGWALAALALAAGYVGWGWRGVGLGITVVVFWLLLQWSRALRVLRLAAGRPKGHVDSAVMLQAKLVRGMTLLQVLPQTLSLGEVLPTTDGSEVFRWSDESGASVTLTLRDGRVTDWQLNR
;
A
#
# COMPACT_ATOMS: atom_id res chain seq x y z
N MET A 1 6.30 14.78 -1.64
CA MET A 1 7.50 15.40 -2.25
C MET A 1 7.64 14.88 -3.67
N ASN A 2 7.49 15.78 -4.65
CA ASN A 2 7.23 15.44 -6.05
C ASN A 2 8.47 14.80 -6.70
N SER A 3 8.38 13.55 -7.15
CA SER A 3 9.50 12.78 -7.74
C SER A 3 10.17 13.53 -8.91
N ILE A 4 9.41 14.38 -9.59
CA ILE A 4 9.83 15.24 -10.70
C ILE A 4 10.99 16.18 -10.30
N ILE A 5 10.97 16.71 -9.08
CA ILE A 5 12.01 17.64 -8.59
C ILE A 5 13.34 16.91 -8.39
N GLY A 6 13.28 15.65 -7.95
CA GLY A 6 14.47 14.79 -7.80
C GLY A 6 15.08 14.37 -9.12
N TRP A 7 14.27 14.17 -10.17
CA TRP A 7 14.74 13.91 -11.53
C TRP A 7 15.39 15.16 -12.16
N ALA A 8 14.82 16.34 -11.94
CA ALA A 8 15.37 17.59 -12.45
C ALA A 8 16.75 17.93 -11.86
N LEU A 9 16.93 17.74 -10.55
CA LEU A 9 18.21 17.95 -9.87
C LEU A 9 19.29 16.95 -10.31
N ALA A 10 18.93 15.69 -10.53
CA ALA A 10 19.86 14.67 -11.03
C ALA A 10 20.32 14.96 -12.46
N ALA A 11 19.39 15.40 -13.33
CA ALA A 11 19.72 15.81 -14.70
C ALA A 11 20.62 17.06 -14.72
N LEU A 12 20.38 18.03 -13.83
CA LEU A 12 21.20 19.24 -13.71
C LEU A 12 22.63 18.92 -13.24
N ALA A 13 22.79 17.99 -12.29
CA ALA A 13 24.09 17.54 -11.81
C ALA A 13 24.89 16.77 -12.88
N LEU A 14 24.21 15.93 -13.68
CA LEU A 14 24.81 15.24 -14.83
C LEU A 14 25.27 16.22 -15.92
N ALA A 15 24.44 17.20 -16.25
CA ALA A 15 24.76 18.24 -17.23
C ALA A 15 25.94 19.12 -16.78
N ALA A 16 25.96 19.53 -15.51
CA ALA A 16 27.06 20.31 -14.93
C ALA A 16 28.38 19.51 -14.87
N GLY A 17 28.31 18.20 -14.58
CA GLY A 17 29.49 17.32 -14.59
C GLY A 17 30.05 17.04 -15.98
N TYR A 18 29.20 16.99 -17.01
CA TYR A 18 29.60 16.76 -18.40
C TYR A 18 30.32 17.96 -19.03
N VAL A 19 29.86 19.19 -18.75
CA VAL A 19 30.45 20.42 -19.33
C VAL A 19 31.81 20.77 -18.70
N GLY A 20 32.10 20.30 -17.48
CA GLY A 20 33.28 20.74 -16.73
C GLY A 20 34.56 19.88 -16.81
N TRP A 21 34.50 18.55 -16.99
CA TRP A 21 35.63 17.68 -16.54
C TRP A 21 36.03 16.46 -17.39
N GLY A 22 35.56 16.34 -18.64
CA GLY A 22 35.98 15.26 -19.54
C GLY A 22 35.75 13.85 -18.97
N TRP A 23 36.71 12.94 -19.11
CA TRP A 23 36.60 11.52 -18.69
C TRP A 23 36.38 11.33 -17.17
N ARG A 24 36.79 12.30 -16.34
CA ARG A 24 36.56 12.28 -14.88
C ARG A 24 35.10 12.60 -14.53
N GLY A 25 34.44 13.39 -15.38
CA GLY A 25 33.01 13.69 -15.27
C GLY A 25 32.12 12.47 -15.55
N VAL A 26 32.56 11.56 -16.42
CA VAL A 26 31.85 10.30 -16.71
C VAL A 26 31.80 9.40 -15.46
N GLY A 27 32.92 9.29 -14.73
CA GLY A 27 32.96 8.54 -13.47
C GLY A 27 32.02 9.10 -12.40
N LEU A 28 31.99 10.43 -12.26
CA LEU A 28 31.05 11.10 -11.35
C LEU A 28 29.60 10.95 -11.81
N GLY A 29 29.31 11.09 -13.10
CA GLY A 29 27.98 10.90 -13.67
C GLY A 29 27.43 9.49 -13.42
N ILE A 30 28.24 8.46 -13.64
CA ILE A 30 27.87 7.06 -13.33
C ILE A 30 27.59 6.90 -11.83
N THR A 31 28.42 7.47 -10.97
CA THR A 31 28.24 7.36 -9.51
C THR A 31 26.96 8.07 -9.06
N VAL A 32 26.65 9.25 -9.60
CA VAL A 32 25.40 9.98 -9.33
C VAL A 32 24.19 9.21 -9.84
N VAL A 33 24.25 8.64 -11.06
CA VAL A 33 23.16 7.82 -11.62
C VAL A 33 22.91 6.58 -10.78
N VAL A 34 23.96 5.84 -10.40
CA VAL A 34 23.84 4.64 -9.56
C VAL A 34 23.31 5.00 -8.18
N PHE A 35 23.84 6.05 -7.55
CA PHE A 35 23.37 6.53 -6.25
C PHE A 35 21.90 6.96 -6.31
N TRP A 36 21.52 7.63 -7.38
CA TRP A 36 20.14 8.03 -7.63
C TRP A 36 19.21 6.82 -7.87
N LEU A 37 19.65 5.83 -8.64
CA LEU A 37 18.91 4.59 -8.88
C LEU A 37 18.71 3.80 -7.59
N LEU A 38 19.72 3.73 -6.72
CA LEU A 38 19.63 3.10 -5.39
C LEU A 38 18.63 3.83 -4.48
N LEU A 39 18.62 5.17 -4.49
CA LEU A 39 17.60 5.95 -3.76
C LEU A 39 16.20 5.67 -4.31
N GLN A 40 16.04 5.56 -5.63
CA GLN A 40 14.75 5.22 -6.22
C GLN A 40 14.29 3.81 -5.86
N TRP A 41 15.22 2.86 -5.86
CA TRP A 41 14.96 1.48 -5.47
C TRP A 41 14.61 1.35 -3.98
N SER A 42 15.27 2.11 -3.11
CA SER A 42 14.95 2.13 -1.67
C SER A 42 13.50 2.57 -1.39
N ARG A 43 12.96 3.47 -2.22
CA ARG A 43 11.59 3.94 -2.13
C ARG A 43 10.59 2.86 -2.53
N ALA A 44 10.87 2.12 -3.60
CA ALA A 44 10.07 0.97 -4.03
C ALA A 44 10.08 -0.16 -3.00
N LEU A 45 11.25 -0.48 -2.44
CA LEU A 45 11.39 -1.49 -1.39
C LEU A 45 10.70 -1.09 -0.08
N ARG A 46 10.60 0.21 0.24
CA ARG A 46 9.87 0.66 1.44
C ARG A 46 8.37 0.42 1.31
N VAL A 47 7.80 0.66 0.13
CA VAL A 47 6.39 0.39 -0.16
C VAL A 47 6.11 -1.12 -0.15
N LEU A 48 6.99 -1.91 -0.76
CA LEU A 48 6.89 -3.37 -0.73
C LEU A 48 7.06 -3.95 0.68
N ARG A 49 7.95 -3.40 1.53
CA ARG A 49 8.08 -3.80 2.94
C ARG A 49 6.85 -3.44 3.77
N LEU A 50 6.23 -2.29 3.51
CA LEU A 50 4.95 -1.93 4.14
C LEU A 50 3.83 -2.87 3.69
N ALA A 51 3.79 -3.26 2.42
CA ALA A 51 2.81 -4.21 1.90
C ALA A 51 3.07 -5.65 2.42
N ALA A 52 4.32 -6.08 2.50
CA ALA A 52 4.72 -7.41 2.97
C ALA A 52 4.64 -7.56 4.50
N GLY A 53 4.72 -6.45 5.23
CA GLY A 53 4.54 -6.39 6.68
C GLY A 53 3.08 -6.30 7.12
N ARG A 54 2.11 -6.17 6.21
CA ARG A 54 0.69 -6.15 6.57
C ARG A 54 0.17 -7.59 6.69
N PRO A 55 -0.10 -8.08 7.92
CA PRO A 55 -0.69 -9.38 8.10
C PRO A 55 -2.04 -9.46 7.37
N LYS A 56 -2.38 -10.63 6.85
CA LYS A 56 -3.69 -10.89 6.22
C LYS A 56 -4.78 -10.49 7.21
N GLY A 57 -5.83 -9.82 6.73
CA GLY A 57 -6.91 -9.31 7.58
C GLY A 57 -6.57 -8.02 8.34
N HIS A 58 -5.56 -7.25 7.94
CA HIS A 58 -5.28 -5.95 8.56
C HIS A 58 -5.84 -4.77 7.75
N VAL A 59 -6.36 -3.74 8.42
CA VAL A 59 -6.88 -2.51 7.81
C VAL A 59 -6.35 -1.29 8.55
N ASP A 60 -6.11 -0.18 7.83
CA ASP A 60 -5.57 1.06 8.42
C ASP A 60 -6.46 1.64 9.54
N SER A 61 -7.79 1.47 9.45
CA SER A 61 -8.72 1.79 10.52
C SER A 61 -10.02 0.99 10.36
N ALA A 62 -10.35 0.19 11.38
CA ALA A 62 -11.57 -0.60 11.43
C ALA A 62 -12.81 0.32 11.41
N VAL A 63 -12.74 1.46 12.10
CA VAL A 63 -13.82 2.46 12.16
C VAL A 63 -14.07 3.11 10.79
N MET A 64 -13.02 3.50 10.06
CA MET A 64 -13.20 4.05 8.71
C MET A 64 -13.75 3.03 7.74
N LEU A 65 -13.34 1.76 7.87
CA LEU A 65 -13.89 0.69 7.05
C LEU A 65 -15.40 0.58 7.29
N GLN A 66 -15.81 0.44 8.56
CA GLN A 66 -17.23 0.38 8.93
C GLN A 66 -18.04 1.55 8.37
N ALA A 67 -17.52 2.78 8.47
CA ALA A 67 -18.21 3.97 8.00
C ALA A 67 -18.44 4.00 6.48
N LYS A 68 -17.62 3.29 5.71
CA LYS A 68 -17.73 3.20 4.24
C LYS A 68 -18.56 2.00 3.78
N LEU A 69 -18.95 1.09 4.68
CA LEU A 69 -19.73 -0.08 4.33
C LEU A 69 -21.18 0.29 4.04
N VAL A 70 -21.69 -0.30 2.97
CA VAL A 70 -23.07 -0.16 2.54
C VAL A 70 -23.62 -1.55 2.25
N ARG A 71 -24.85 -1.81 2.68
CA ARG A 71 -25.54 -3.08 2.40
C ARG A 71 -25.64 -3.32 0.89
N GLY A 72 -25.41 -4.55 0.46
CA GLY A 72 -25.45 -4.97 -0.95
C GLY A 72 -24.13 -4.82 -1.71
N MET A 73 -23.11 -4.19 -1.12
CA MET A 73 -21.76 -4.11 -1.66
C MET A 73 -21.18 -5.52 -1.86
N THR A 74 -20.36 -5.74 -2.89
CA THR A 74 -19.68 -7.02 -3.10
C THR A 74 -18.30 -7.03 -2.45
N LEU A 75 -17.73 -8.21 -2.19
CA LEU A 75 -16.37 -8.32 -1.66
C LEU A 75 -15.33 -7.58 -2.55
N LEU A 76 -15.53 -7.61 -3.87
CA LEU A 76 -14.69 -6.91 -4.85
C LEU A 76 -14.76 -5.38 -4.73
N GLN A 77 -15.84 -4.82 -4.20
CA GLN A 77 -15.97 -3.39 -3.93
C GLN A 77 -15.39 -3.00 -2.55
N VAL A 78 -15.31 -3.95 -1.60
CA VAL A 78 -14.71 -3.76 -0.28
C VAL A 78 -13.18 -3.86 -0.33
N LEU A 79 -12.64 -4.79 -1.12
CA LEU A 79 -11.20 -5.06 -1.26
C LEU A 79 -10.31 -3.82 -1.53
N PRO A 80 -10.68 -2.89 -2.44
CA PRO A 80 -9.90 -1.68 -2.67
C PRO A 80 -9.84 -0.75 -1.46
N GLN A 81 -10.80 -0.83 -0.53
CA GLN A 81 -10.85 -0.01 0.68
C GLN A 81 -9.99 -0.59 1.80
N THR A 82 -9.83 -1.92 1.86
CA THR A 82 -9.05 -2.61 2.89
C THR A 82 -7.61 -2.85 2.48
N LEU A 83 -7.33 -2.90 1.16
CA LEU A 83 -6.03 -3.28 0.58
C LEU A 83 -5.52 -4.64 1.09
N SER A 84 -6.44 -5.47 1.62
CA SER A 84 -6.17 -6.73 2.31
C SER A 84 -7.33 -7.69 2.09
N LEU A 85 -7.02 -8.93 1.73
CA LEU A 85 -7.95 -10.06 1.85
C LEU A 85 -8.26 -10.26 3.35
N GLY A 86 -9.54 -10.13 3.73
CA GLY A 86 -9.99 -10.33 5.11
C GLY A 86 -9.67 -11.72 5.63
N GLU A 87 -9.57 -11.87 6.94
CA GLU A 87 -9.48 -13.19 7.59
C GLU A 87 -10.85 -13.88 7.47
N VAL A 88 -10.90 -15.05 6.82
CA VAL A 88 -12.14 -15.83 6.67
C VAL A 88 -12.43 -16.54 7.99
N LEU A 89 -13.62 -16.29 8.55
CA LEU A 89 -14.09 -16.98 9.73
C LEU A 89 -14.95 -18.19 9.35
N PRO A 90 -14.77 -19.34 10.01
CA PRO A 90 -15.62 -20.50 9.78
C PRO A 90 -17.06 -20.18 10.22
N THR A 91 -18.02 -20.43 9.34
CA THR A 91 -19.45 -20.39 9.64
C THR A 91 -20.05 -21.79 9.49
N THR A 92 -21.19 -22.03 10.12
CA THR A 92 -21.98 -23.26 9.95
C THR A 92 -23.14 -23.06 8.96
N ASP A 93 -23.55 -21.82 8.72
CA ASP A 93 -24.81 -21.50 8.01
C ASP A 93 -24.62 -21.15 6.52
N GLY A 94 -23.41 -21.34 5.98
CA GLY A 94 -23.06 -20.99 4.59
C GLY A 94 -22.88 -19.49 4.32
N SER A 95 -22.97 -18.64 5.35
CA SER A 95 -22.64 -17.20 5.28
C SER A 95 -21.12 -16.94 5.21
N GLU A 96 -20.64 -16.18 4.24
CA GLU A 96 -19.21 -15.87 4.18
C GLU A 96 -18.90 -14.73 5.15
N VAL A 97 -18.12 -15.01 6.21
CA VAL A 97 -17.78 -14.00 7.22
C VAL A 97 -16.29 -13.64 7.11
N PHE A 98 -16.00 -12.36 6.95
CA PHE A 98 -14.64 -11.84 6.86
C PHE A 98 -14.36 -10.87 8.00
N ARG A 99 -13.15 -10.95 8.57
CA ARG A 99 -12.68 -10.05 9.63
C ARG A 99 -11.50 -9.22 9.15
N TRP A 100 -11.51 -7.94 9.51
CA TRP A 100 -10.35 -7.07 9.44
C TRP A 100 -10.08 -6.46 10.80
N SER A 101 -8.82 -6.39 11.22
CA SER A 101 -8.37 -5.79 12.47
C SER A 101 -7.45 -4.60 12.19
N ASP A 102 -7.49 -3.57 13.03
CA ASP A 102 -6.56 -2.44 12.96
C ASP A 102 -5.49 -2.50 14.06
N GLU A 103 -4.50 -1.59 14.00
CA GLU A 103 -3.42 -1.52 14.99
C GLU A 103 -3.90 -1.09 16.39
N SER A 104 -5.10 -0.50 16.49
CA SER A 104 -5.68 -0.05 17.76
C SER A 104 -6.35 -1.18 18.55
N GLY A 105 -6.45 -2.38 17.97
CA GLY A 105 -7.14 -3.54 18.54
C GLY A 105 -8.60 -3.66 18.12
N ALA A 106 -9.15 -2.68 17.39
CA ALA A 106 -10.50 -2.76 16.87
C ALA A 106 -10.56 -3.69 15.65
N SER A 107 -11.68 -4.39 15.49
CA SER A 107 -11.91 -5.29 14.36
C SER A 107 -13.33 -5.13 13.79
N VAL A 108 -13.44 -5.14 12.47
CA VAL A 108 -14.71 -5.20 11.76
C VAL A 108 -14.90 -6.63 11.24
N THR A 109 -16.01 -7.23 11.65
CA THR A 109 -16.50 -8.50 11.11
C THR A 109 -17.63 -8.20 10.14
N LEU A 110 -17.58 -8.82 8.97
CA LEU A 110 -18.39 -8.48 7.82
C LEU A 110 -19.04 -9.76 7.32
N THR A 111 -20.36 -9.78 7.31
CA THR A 111 -21.14 -10.95 6.92
C THR A 111 -21.66 -10.75 5.51
N LEU A 112 -21.36 -11.72 4.65
CA LEU A 112 -21.85 -11.77 3.28
C LEU A 112 -22.77 -12.96 3.10
N ARG A 113 -23.81 -12.75 2.29
CA ARG A 113 -24.69 -13.79 1.77
C ARG A 113 -24.76 -13.64 0.27
N ASP A 114 -24.58 -14.73 -0.46
CA ASP A 114 -24.54 -14.73 -1.93
C ASP A 114 -23.52 -13.71 -2.49
N GLY A 115 -22.36 -13.58 -1.83
CA GLY A 115 -21.28 -12.66 -2.23
C GLY A 115 -21.57 -11.17 -1.99
N ARG A 116 -22.63 -10.82 -1.24
CA ARG A 116 -23.02 -9.43 -0.93
C ARG A 116 -23.05 -9.18 0.57
N VAL A 117 -22.61 -7.99 0.97
CA VAL A 117 -22.62 -7.51 2.36
C VAL A 117 -24.06 -7.40 2.86
N THR A 118 -24.40 -8.19 3.87
CA THR A 118 -25.70 -8.15 4.53
C THR A 118 -25.63 -7.39 5.85
N ASP A 119 -24.59 -7.65 6.63
CA ASP A 119 -24.40 -7.07 7.95
C ASP A 119 -22.91 -6.88 8.28
N TRP A 120 -22.61 -6.00 9.23
CA TRP A 120 -21.26 -5.79 9.73
C TRP A 120 -21.29 -5.42 11.21
N GLN A 121 -20.28 -5.87 11.94
CA GLN A 121 -20.11 -5.64 13.37
C GLN A 121 -18.71 -5.08 13.63
N LEU A 122 -18.65 -3.96 14.35
CA LEU A 122 -17.40 -3.43 14.89
C LEU A 122 -17.23 -3.94 16.31
N ASN A 123 -16.11 -4.61 16.55
CA ASN A 123 -15.62 -4.99 17.87
C ASN A 123 -14.43 -4.08 18.22
N ARG A 124 -14.32 -3.63 19.47
CA ARG A 124 -13.32 -2.65 19.91
C ARG A 124 -12.56 -3.15 21.12
#